data_AF-A0A7Z9N0M2-F1
#
_entry.id   AF-A0A7Z9N0M2-F1
#
_cell.length_a   1.000
_cell.length_b   1.000
_cell.length_c   1.000
_cell.angle_alpha   90.00
_cell.angle_beta   90.00
_cell.angle_gamma   90.00
#
_symmetry.space_group_name_H-M   'P 1'
#
loop_
_entity.id
_entity.type
_entity.pdbx_description
1 polymer ?
#
loop_
_entity_poly.entity_id
_entity_poly.type
_entity_poly.pdbx_seq_one_letter_code
_entity_poly.pdbx_strand_id
1 'polypeptide(L)'
;MKWRPMEKINQNLPDGIKVYKGKNNIMPLKAWYAEVDVSLQDMSIRVVHSQDTDRKETLSEFSDNLNASIVVNGGYFILDKDPTEHVGLLMSNNIIHSPAIASVLRGSTRYFLTRSALGIRDDNHIDIAWIASRNDSIYEWQAPVLNQQNIPQLSLDYSQAVPWNVRDALQAGPVLITDGEINITVDEEVFFNSEIPNIHPRTAAGYTSDGRFI
;
A
#
# COMPACT_ATOMS: atom_id res chain seq x y z
N MET A 1 3.08 -13.90 -18.20
CA MET A 1 2.45 -12.74 -18.89
C MET A 1 3.51 -12.05 -19.74
N LYS A 2 3.21 -11.54 -20.93
CA LYS A 2 4.19 -10.77 -21.74
C LYS A 2 3.85 -9.28 -21.67
N TRP A 3 4.72 -8.50 -21.02
CA TRP A 3 4.59 -7.05 -20.89
C TRP A 3 5.02 -6.35 -22.18
N ARG A 4 4.33 -5.26 -22.52
CA ARG A 4 4.67 -4.41 -23.67
C ARG A 4 4.60 -2.94 -23.24
N PRO A 5 5.60 -2.11 -23.60
CA PRO A 5 5.54 -0.68 -23.34
C PRO A 5 4.34 -0.04 -24.06
N MET A 6 3.77 0.99 -23.43
CA MET A 6 2.68 1.77 -24.01
C MET A 6 3.24 2.99 -24.75
N GLU A 7 3.91 2.77 -25.88
CA GLU A 7 4.68 3.80 -26.63
C GLU A 7 3.98 5.16 -26.76
N LYS A 8 2.72 5.19 -27.20
CA LYS A 8 1.96 6.45 -27.36
C LYS A 8 1.73 7.20 -26.05
N ILE A 9 1.57 6.48 -24.93
CA ILE A 9 1.43 7.10 -23.61
C ILE A 9 2.81 7.55 -23.13
N ASN A 10 3.81 6.66 -23.21
CA ASN A 10 5.17 6.92 -22.74
C ASN A 10 5.84 8.12 -23.44
N GLN A 11 5.52 8.40 -24.70
CA GLN A 11 6.02 9.57 -25.41
C GLN A 11 5.60 10.92 -24.79
N ASN A 12 4.53 10.93 -24.00
CA ASN A 12 4.00 12.15 -23.36
C ASN A 12 4.24 12.16 -21.85
N LEU A 13 4.92 11.15 -21.30
CA LEU A 13 5.27 11.09 -19.89
C LEU A 13 6.66 11.70 -19.66
N PRO A 14 6.91 12.29 -18.48
CA PRO A 14 8.25 12.72 -18.09
C PRO A 14 9.28 11.60 -18.15
N ASP A 15 10.54 11.97 -18.38
CA ASP A 15 11.67 11.06 -18.29
C ASP A 15 11.68 10.35 -16.92
N GLY A 16 11.92 9.04 -16.92
CA GLY A 16 11.90 8.21 -15.72
C GLY A 16 10.54 7.57 -15.38
N ILE A 17 9.45 7.91 -16.10
CA ILE A 17 8.16 7.23 -15.98
C ILE A 17 7.90 6.36 -17.21
N LYS A 18 7.63 5.07 -17.01
CA LYS A 18 7.24 4.16 -18.09
C LYS A 18 6.02 3.34 -17.71
N VAL A 19 5.04 3.28 -18.60
CA VAL A 19 3.85 2.46 -18.43
C VAL A 19 3.89 1.27 -19.39
N TYR A 20 3.50 0.12 -18.87
CA TYR A 20 3.42 -1.13 -19.60
C TYR A 20 2.04 -1.74 -19.48
N LYS A 21 1.68 -2.56 -20.47
CA LYS A 21 0.46 -3.36 -20.46
C LYS A 21 0.74 -4.82 -20.75
N GLY A 22 -0.05 -5.70 -20.14
CA GLY A 22 0.04 -7.13 -20.27
C GLY A 22 -1.34 -7.76 -20.45
N LYS A 23 -1.37 -8.89 -21.16
CA LYS A 23 -2.53 -9.76 -21.22
C LYS A 23 -2.08 -11.19 -20.93
N ASN A 24 -2.78 -11.85 -20.02
CA ASN A 24 -2.74 -13.30 -19.88
C ASN A 24 -3.97 -13.86 -20.60
N ASN A 25 -3.78 -14.89 -21.44
CA ASN A 25 -4.86 -15.55 -22.16
C ASN A 25 -5.33 -16.83 -21.45
N ILE A 26 -4.52 -17.38 -20.53
CA ILE A 26 -4.86 -18.57 -19.73
C ILE A 26 -5.77 -18.15 -18.57
N MET A 27 -5.33 -17.14 -17.81
CA MET A 27 -6.20 -16.40 -16.90
C MET A 27 -6.63 -15.14 -17.64
N PRO A 28 -7.92 -14.86 -17.89
CA PRO A 28 -8.39 -13.72 -18.70
C PRO A 28 -8.14 -12.36 -18.01
N LEU A 29 -6.87 -12.04 -17.78
CA LEU A 29 -6.37 -10.90 -17.03
C LEU A 29 -5.70 -9.92 -18.00
N LYS A 30 -6.16 -8.67 -17.95
CA LYS A 30 -5.42 -7.52 -18.48
C LYS A 30 -4.85 -6.76 -17.29
N ALA A 31 -3.58 -6.38 -17.38
CA ALA A 31 -2.91 -5.67 -16.33
C ALA A 31 -2.06 -4.54 -16.92
N TRP A 32 -1.80 -3.55 -16.08
CA TRP A 32 -0.93 -2.42 -16.34
C TRP A 32 -0.03 -2.26 -15.12
N TYR A 33 1.19 -1.78 -15.36
CA TYR A 33 2.05 -1.30 -14.28
C TYR A 33 2.80 -0.07 -14.78
N ALA A 34 3.18 0.78 -13.84
CA ALA A 34 4.12 1.86 -14.07
C ALA A 34 5.45 1.49 -13.45
N GLU A 35 6.54 1.93 -14.05
CA GLU A 35 7.88 1.92 -13.46
C GLU A 35 8.33 3.37 -13.37
N VAL A 36 8.70 3.80 -12.16
CA VAL A 36 9.11 5.17 -11.87
C VAL A 36 10.50 5.16 -11.26
N ASP A 37 11.44 5.83 -11.92
CA ASP A 37 12.77 6.10 -11.36
C ASP A 37 12.70 7.26 -10.36
N VAL A 38 12.55 6.91 -9.08
CA VAL A 38 12.33 7.86 -7.99
C VAL A 38 13.57 8.66 -7.60
N SER A 39 14.73 8.29 -8.15
CA SER A 39 16.02 8.92 -7.86
C SER A 39 16.25 10.23 -8.64
N LEU A 40 15.43 10.49 -9.66
CA LEU A 40 15.52 11.70 -10.47
C LEU A 40 15.06 12.93 -9.67
N GLN A 41 15.82 14.02 -9.79
CA GLN A 41 15.65 15.22 -8.95
C GLN A 41 14.24 15.84 -9.00
N ASP A 42 13.57 15.77 -10.15
CA ASP A 42 12.25 16.38 -10.35
C ASP A 42 11.09 15.40 -10.11
N MET A 43 11.38 14.19 -9.61
CA MET A 43 10.34 13.21 -9.27
C MET A 43 9.70 13.51 -7.92
N SER A 44 8.38 13.43 -7.89
CA SER A 44 7.57 13.58 -6.68
C SER A 44 6.57 12.43 -6.60
N ILE A 45 6.63 11.69 -5.49
CA ILE A 45 5.71 10.60 -5.19
C ILE A 45 5.10 10.90 -3.84
N ARG A 46 3.78 10.93 -3.75
CA ARG A 46 3.05 11.37 -2.55
C ARG A 46 1.94 10.38 -2.21
N VAL A 47 1.72 10.15 -0.92
CA VAL A 47 0.40 9.68 -0.45
C VAL A 47 -0.48 10.90 -0.29
N VAL A 48 -1.63 10.89 -0.96
CA VAL A 48 -2.62 11.96 -0.91
C VAL A 48 -3.95 11.41 -0.39
N HIS A 49 -4.77 12.30 0.13
CA HIS A 49 -6.10 11.99 0.64
C HIS A 49 -7.05 13.13 0.29
N SER A 50 -8.33 12.80 0.22
CA SER A 50 -9.34 13.77 -0.18
C SER A 50 -9.48 14.89 0.85
N GLN A 51 -9.65 16.12 0.36
CA GLN A 51 -9.92 17.30 1.20
C GLN A 51 -11.41 17.63 1.29
N ASP A 52 -12.27 16.87 0.60
CA ASP A 52 -13.71 17.08 0.59
C ASP A 52 -14.33 16.71 1.94
N THR A 53 -15.47 17.33 2.24
CA THR A 53 -16.17 17.13 3.52
C THR A 53 -16.57 15.69 3.76
N ASP A 54 -16.88 14.97 2.67
CA ASP A 54 -17.27 13.56 2.71
C ASP A 54 -16.08 12.59 2.59
N ARG A 55 -14.86 13.15 2.46
CA ARG A 55 -13.54 12.51 2.32
C ARG A 55 -13.39 11.59 1.11
N LYS A 56 -14.06 11.89 -0.01
CA LYS A 56 -13.98 11.10 -1.23
C LYS A 56 -13.66 11.97 -2.44
N GLU A 57 -12.65 11.55 -3.19
CA GLU A 57 -12.34 12.06 -4.53
C GLU A 57 -12.03 10.86 -5.45
N THR A 58 -12.41 10.97 -6.71
CA THR A 58 -12.08 10.02 -7.76
C THR A 58 -10.62 10.17 -8.19
N LEU A 59 -10.05 9.13 -8.82
CA LEU A 59 -8.69 9.22 -9.35
C LEU A 59 -8.53 10.31 -10.41
N SER A 60 -9.59 10.60 -11.17
CA SER A 60 -9.58 11.70 -12.15
C SER A 60 -9.51 13.07 -11.46
N GLU A 61 -10.28 13.27 -10.38
CA GLU A 61 -10.22 14.51 -9.58
C GLU A 61 -8.82 14.68 -8.97
N PHE A 62 -8.24 13.64 -8.36
CA PHE A 62 -6.86 13.70 -7.89
C PHE A 62 -5.86 14.01 -9.02
N SER A 63 -6.02 13.38 -10.19
CA SER A 63 -5.14 13.60 -11.33
C SER A 63 -5.19 15.05 -11.80
N ASP A 64 -6.39 15.62 -11.93
CA ASP A 64 -6.60 16.98 -12.40
C ASP A 64 -6.13 18.01 -11.35
N ASN A 65 -6.49 17.81 -10.08
CA ASN A 65 -6.16 18.72 -8.98
C ASN A 65 -4.64 18.80 -8.72
N LEU A 66 -3.94 17.68 -8.89
CA LEU A 66 -2.50 17.57 -8.62
C LEU A 66 -1.65 17.69 -9.89
N ASN A 67 -2.27 17.74 -11.07
CA ASN A 67 -1.59 17.60 -12.36
C ASN A 67 -0.65 16.38 -12.37
N ALA A 68 -1.13 15.25 -11.84
CA ALA A 68 -0.32 14.06 -11.62
C ALA A 68 -0.11 13.26 -12.91
N SER A 69 1.09 12.70 -13.09
CA SER A 69 1.37 11.82 -14.24
C SER A 69 0.73 10.44 -14.10
N ILE A 70 0.66 9.91 -12.87
CA ILE A 70 0.07 8.63 -12.52
C ILE A 70 -0.66 8.78 -11.19
N VAL A 71 -1.88 8.23 -11.11
CA VAL A 71 -2.63 8.10 -9.87
C VAL A 71 -3.23 6.69 -9.81
N VAL A 72 -3.13 6.04 -8.66
CA VAL A 72 -3.76 4.74 -8.38
C VAL A 72 -4.48 4.81 -7.04
N ASN A 73 -5.53 4.02 -6.89
CA ASN A 73 -6.17 3.87 -5.58
C ASN A 73 -5.21 3.15 -4.61
N GLY A 74 -5.27 3.51 -3.34
CA GLY A 74 -4.41 2.95 -2.31
C GLY A 74 -5.18 2.17 -1.24
N GLY A 75 -5.02 2.59 0.03
CA GLY A 75 -5.57 1.93 1.20
C GLY A 75 -7.10 1.80 1.23
N TYR A 76 -7.58 1.01 2.19
CA TYR A 76 -8.99 0.68 2.35
C TYR A 76 -9.75 1.77 3.12
N PHE A 77 -11.06 1.87 2.90
CA PHE A 77 -11.94 2.80 3.61
C PHE A 77 -13.36 2.24 3.73
N ILE A 78 -14.14 2.79 4.66
CA ILE A 78 -15.51 2.38 4.99
C ILE A 78 -16.49 3.33 4.29
N LEU A 79 -17.01 2.91 3.14
CA LEU A 79 -17.83 3.75 2.26
C LEU A 79 -19.20 4.12 2.84
N ASP A 80 -19.78 3.29 3.71
CA ASP A 80 -21.09 3.49 4.32
C ASP A 80 -21.09 4.43 5.54
N LYS A 81 -19.94 5.00 5.90
CA LYS A 81 -19.83 6.09 6.88
C LYS A 81 -19.88 7.46 6.20
N ASP A 82 -20.47 8.43 6.90
CA ASP A 82 -20.55 9.83 6.48
C ASP A 82 -19.99 10.76 7.59
N PRO A 83 -18.80 11.36 7.41
CA PRO A 83 -17.89 11.17 6.26
C PRO A 83 -17.25 9.78 6.26
N THR A 84 -16.65 9.38 5.13
CA THR A 84 -15.99 8.06 5.05
C THR A 84 -14.80 7.98 6.02
N GLU A 85 -14.45 6.76 6.42
CA GLU A 85 -13.35 6.49 7.36
C GLU A 85 -12.29 5.60 6.72
N HIS A 86 -11.04 6.05 6.76
CA HIS A 86 -9.89 5.27 6.31
C HIS A 86 -9.62 4.07 7.24
N VAL A 87 -9.17 2.96 6.68
CA VAL A 87 -8.88 1.73 7.42
C VAL A 87 -7.38 1.44 7.36
N GLY A 88 -6.69 1.73 8.47
CA GLY A 88 -5.25 1.54 8.61
C GLY A 88 -4.47 2.84 8.69
N LEU A 89 -3.15 2.75 8.59
CA LEU A 89 -2.29 3.92 8.51
C LEU A 89 -2.64 4.73 7.26
N LEU A 90 -2.88 6.03 7.46
CA LEU A 90 -2.83 7.06 6.43
C LEU A 90 -1.96 8.19 6.97
N MET A 91 -0.82 8.40 6.33
CA MET A 91 0.14 9.42 6.71
C MET A 91 0.53 10.22 5.48
N SER A 92 0.52 11.55 5.60
CA SER A 92 1.04 12.43 4.55
C SER A 92 1.68 13.68 5.15
N ASN A 93 2.78 14.14 4.57
CA ASN A 93 3.58 15.27 5.07
C ASN A 93 3.99 15.13 6.54
N ASN A 94 4.41 13.94 6.97
CA ASN A 94 4.74 13.62 8.36
C ASN A 94 3.56 13.71 9.34
N ILE A 95 2.31 13.80 8.85
CA ILE A 95 1.10 13.87 9.68
C ILE A 95 0.34 12.55 9.57
N ILE A 96 0.08 11.91 10.72
CA ILE A 96 -0.76 10.72 10.82
C ILE A 96 -2.24 11.16 10.83
N HIS A 97 -2.96 10.89 9.75
CA HIS A 97 -4.40 11.15 9.62
C HIS A 97 -5.26 9.99 10.14
N SER A 98 -4.73 8.78 10.07
CA SER A 98 -5.31 7.57 10.65
C SER A 98 -4.18 6.67 11.15
N PRO A 99 -4.23 6.14 12.39
CA PRO A 99 -3.17 5.30 12.94
C PRO A 99 -3.17 3.91 12.29
N ALA A 100 -2.04 3.22 12.39
CA ALA A 100 -1.93 1.85 11.94
C ALA A 100 -2.79 0.89 12.78
N ILE A 101 -3.39 -0.10 12.12
CA ILE A 101 -4.15 -1.14 12.80
C ILE A 101 -3.18 -2.06 13.56
N ALA A 102 -3.32 -2.09 14.89
CA ALA A 102 -2.55 -2.99 15.76
C ALA A 102 -3.33 -4.26 16.16
N SER A 103 -4.65 -4.32 15.93
CA SER A 103 -5.45 -5.53 16.10
C SER A 103 -6.73 -5.51 15.26
N VAL A 104 -7.23 -6.69 14.90
CA VAL A 104 -8.55 -6.87 14.28
C VAL A 104 -9.36 -7.93 15.03
N LEU A 105 -10.68 -7.88 14.88
CA LEU A 105 -11.58 -8.94 15.32
C LEU A 105 -11.91 -9.87 14.16
N ARG A 106 -11.93 -11.18 14.44
CA ARG A 106 -12.45 -12.23 13.56
C ARG A 106 -13.42 -13.08 14.39
N GLY A 107 -14.71 -12.89 14.15
CA GLY A 107 -15.76 -13.34 15.08
C GLY A 107 -15.59 -12.65 16.43
N SER A 108 -15.54 -13.43 17.50
CA SER A 108 -15.26 -12.96 18.87
C SER A 108 -13.77 -12.95 19.25
N THR A 109 -12.88 -13.40 18.36
CA THR A 109 -11.45 -13.53 18.66
C THR A 109 -10.69 -12.30 18.17
N ARG A 110 -9.86 -11.72 19.05
CA ARG A 110 -8.95 -10.62 18.72
C ARG A 110 -7.60 -11.17 18.27
N TYR A 111 -7.12 -10.65 17.15
CA TYR A 111 -5.80 -10.92 16.60
C TYR A 111 -5.00 -9.62 16.63
N PHE A 112 -3.91 -9.60 17.39
CA PHE A 112 -2.91 -8.53 17.26
C PHE A 112 -2.06 -8.81 16.04
N LEU A 113 -1.80 -7.78 15.23
CA LEU A 113 -1.12 -7.93 13.95
C LEU A 113 -0.21 -6.73 13.65
N THR A 114 0.77 -6.99 12.79
CA THR A 114 1.65 -6.00 12.16
C THR A 114 1.32 -6.01 10.67
N ARG A 115 0.32 -5.23 10.28
CA ARG A 115 -0.13 -5.18 8.87
C ARG A 115 0.79 -4.28 8.07
N SER A 116 1.08 -4.71 6.85
CA SER A 116 2.04 -4.05 5.96
C SER A 116 1.57 -2.69 5.47
N ALA A 117 2.53 -1.78 5.35
CA ALA A 117 2.33 -0.46 4.76
C ALA A 117 3.45 -0.14 3.77
N LEU A 118 3.09 0.60 2.73
CA LEU A 118 4.04 1.28 1.87
C LEU A 118 4.41 2.61 2.54
N GLY A 119 5.71 2.91 2.62
CA GLY A 119 6.24 4.17 3.12
C GLY A 119 7.11 4.85 2.08
N ILE A 120 7.15 6.18 2.13
CA ILE A 120 7.97 7.03 1.28
C ILE A 120 8.79 7.93 2.19
N ARG A 121 10.12 7.85 2.09
CA ARG A 121 11.06 8.69 2.85
C ARG A 121 11.17 10.09 2.23
N ASP A 122 11.83 11.01 2.94
CA ASP A 122 12.01 12.39 2.46
C ASP A 122 12.81 12.47 1.15
N ASP A 123 13.70 11.51 0.91
CA ASP A 123 14.50 11.34 -0.30
C ASP A 123 13.80 10.51 -1.40
N ASN A 124 12.48 10.30 -1.27
CA ASN A 124 11.64 9.46 -2.13
C ASN A 124 11.98 7.96 -2.13
N HIS A 125 12.89 7.50 -1.26
CA HIS A 125 13.12 6.06 -1.13
C HIS A 125 11.85 5.36 -0.61
N ILE A 126 11.49 4.26 -1.28
CA ILE A 126 10.28 3.50 -0.98
C ILE A 126 10.64 2.37 -0.02
N ASP A 127 9.75 2.12 0.93
CA ASP A 127 9.89 1.04 1.90
C ASP A 127 8.56 0.30 2.06
N ILE A 128 8.62 -0.99 2.39
CA ILE A 128 7.46 -1.80 2.75
C ILE A 128 7.79 -2.50 4.06
N ALA A 129 7.02 -2.18 5.10
CA ALA A 129 7.28 -2.67 6.44
C ALA A 129 5.99 -3.22 7.07
N TRP A 130 6.14 -4.20 7.96
CA TRP A 130 5.07 -4.64 8.85
C TRP A 130 5.03 -3.75 10.07
N ILE A 131 3.94 -2.97 10.20
CA ILE A 131 3.92 -1.84 11.13
C ILE A 131 2.75 -1.88 12.11
N ALA A 132 2.93 -1.16 13.22
CA ALA A 132 1.89 -0.83 14.18
C ALA A 132 2.17 0.54 14.83
N SER A 133 1.11 1.24 15.24
CA SER A 133 1.22 2.51 15.95
C SER A 133 1.26 2.28 17.45
N ARG A 134 2.13 3.02 18.15
CA ARG A 134 2.13 3.14 19.60
C ARG A 134 2.37 4.59 19.99
N ASN A 135 1.41 5.17 20.69
CA ASN A 135 1.34 6.62 20.92
C ASN A 135 1.35 7.35 19.56
N ASP A 136 2.16 8.40 19.45
CA ASP A 136 2.28 9.22 18.24
C ASP A 136 3.40 8.75 17.31
N SER A 137 3.79 7.47 17.38
CA SER A 137 4.89 6.89 16.59
C SER A 137 4.47 5.61 15.89
N ILE A 138 5.12 5.35 14.76
CA ILE A 138 4.96 4.13 13.98
C ILE A 138 6.22 3.28 14.16
N TYR A 139 6.02 1.99 14.39
CA TYR A 139 7.10 1.03 14.56
C TYR A 139 7.02 -0.04 13.49
N GLU A 140 8.16 -0.52 13.05
CA GLU A 140 8.30 -1.65 12.14
C GLU A 140 8.88 -2.89 12.84
N TRP A 141 8.49 -4.05 12.31
CA TRP A 141 9.04 -5.35 12.66
C TRP A 141 9.76 -5.94 11.45
N GLN A 142 10.83 -6.69 11.71
CA GLN A 142 11.61 -7.39 10.67
C GLN A 142 10.80 -8.47 9.93
N ALA A 143 9.76 -9.01 10.58
CA ALA A 143 8.85 -10.02 10.05
C ALA A 143 7.46 -9.79 10.64
N PRO A 144 6.37 -10.20 9.96
CA PRO A 144 5.05 -10.03 10.52
C PRO A 144 4.86 -10.95 11.72
N VAL A 145 4.01 -10.54 12.67
CA VAL A 145 3.64 -11.44 13.76
C VAL A 145 2.88 -12.65 13.23
N LEU A 146 3.21 -13.82 13.79
CA LEU A 146 2.66 -15.09 13.33
C LEU A 146 1.22 -15.28 13.82
N ASN A 147 0.27 -14.90 12.98
CA ASN A 147 -1.13 -15.24 13.11
C ASN A 147 -1.48 -16.38 12.16
N GLN A 148 -2.41 -17.24 12.56
CA GLN A 148 -3.09 -18.19 11.68
C GLN A 148 -4.56 -18.27 12.07
N GLN A 149 -5.40 -18.85 11.21
CA GLN A 149 -6.81 -19.03 11.55
C GLN A 149 -6.98 -19.85 12.84
N ASN A 150 -7.67 -19.28 13.83
CA ASN A 150 -7.87 -19.81 15.18
C ASN A 150 -6.62 -19.85 16.08
N ILE A 151 -5.49 -19.28 15.63
CA ILE A 151 -4.25 -19.17 16.40
C ILE A 151 -3.87 -17.68 16.45
N PRO A 152 -4.49 -16.89 17.34
CA PRO A 152 -4.25 -15.45 17.42
C PRO A 152 -2.96 -15.14 18.16
N GLN A 153 -2.26 -14.10 17.71
CA GLN A 153 -1.40 -13.35 18.61
C GLN A 153 -2.20 -12.48 19.56
N LEU A 154 -1.83 -12.57 20.84
CA LEU A 154 -2.55 -11.95 21.94
C LEU A 154 -2.01 -10.56 22.30
N SER A 155 -0.83 -10.21 21.80
CA SER A 155 -0.18 -8.91 22.01
C SER A 155 0.92 -8.67 20.98
N LEU A 156 1.35 -7.42 20.84
CA LEU A 156 2.57 -7.05 20.10
C LEU A 156 3.73 -6.82 21.07
N ASP A 157 4.87 -7.47 20.82
CA ASP A 157 6.12 -7.20 21.53
C ASP A 157 6.91 -6.09 20.84
N TYR A 158 6.80 -4.88 21.39
CA TYR A 158 7.50 -3.70 20.90
C TYR A 158 9.02 -3.70 21.21
N SER A 159 9.53 -4.65 22.01
CA SER A 159 10.98 -4.79 22.18
C SER A 159 11.69 -5.29 20.92
N GLN A 160 10.92 -5.89 20.00
CA GLN A 160 11.39 -6.38 18.69
C GLN A 160 11.18 -5.35 17.57
N ALA A 161 10.65 -4.17 17.89
CA ALA A 161 10.25 -3.16 16.92
C ALA A 161 11.17 -1.96 16.97
N VAL A 162 11.39 -1.33 15.82
CA VAL A 162 12.16 -0.08 15.70
C VAL A 162 11.29 1.04 15.13
N PRO A 163 11.57 2.32 15.43
CA PRO A 163 10.82 3.42 14.83
C PRO A 163 10.93 3.42 13.30
N TRP A 164 9.78 3.47 12.62
CA TRP A 164 9.71 3.55 11.17
C TRP A 164 9.51 5.00 10.73
N ASN A 165 10.58 5.61 10.25
CA ASN A 165 10.62 7.03 9.90
C ASN A 165 10.41 7.23 8.40
N VAL A 166 9.21 7.64 8.03
CA VAL A 166 8.77 7.92 6.65
C VAL A 166 7.94 9.20 6.61
N ARG A 167 7.96 9.90 5.48
CA ARG A 167 7.23 11.15 5.24
C ARG A 167 5.76 10.90 4.96
N ASP A 168 5.50 9.96 4.06
CA ASP A 168 4.17 9.56 3.64
C ASP A 168 4.05 8.05 3.82
N ALA A 169 2.88 7.54 4.22
CA ALA A 169 2.66 6.12 4.36
C ALA A 169 1.19 5.71 4.18
N LEU A 170 0.97 4.50 3.70
CA LEU A 170 -0.35 3.94 3.46
C LEU A 170 -0.37 2.44 3.80
N GLN A 171 -1.15 2.07 4.81
CA GLN A 171 -1.35 0.67 5.19
C GLN A 171 -2.42 0.04 4.29
N ALA A 172 -2.11 -1.14 3.77
CA ALA A 172 -3.02 -1.95 2.97
C ALA A 172 -2.72 -3.43 3.24
N GLY A 173 -1.92 -4.06 2.37
CA GLY A 173 -1.52 -5.45 2.48
C GLY A 173 -2.45 -6.45 1.78
N PRO A 174 -2.12 -7.75 1.82
CA PRO A 174 -0.90 -8.30 2.43
C PRO A 174 0.35 -8.04 1.58
N VAL A 175 1.53 -8.25 2.16
CA VAL A 175 2.77 -8.41 1.38
C VAL A 175 2.61 -9.60 0.43
N LEU A 176 3.10 -9.43 -0.80
CA LEU A 176 3.04 -10.44 -1.85
C LEU A 176 4.41 -11.03 -2.19
N ILE A 177 5.46 -10.22 -2.05
CA ILE A 177 6.85 -10.55 -2.41
C ILE A 177 7.76 -9.95 -1.33
N THR A 178 8.73 -10.73 -0.89
CA THR A 178 9.79 -10.31 0.05
C THR A 178 11.12 -10.84 -0.47
N ASP A 179 12.17 -10.02 -0.47
CA ASP A 179 13.52 -10.40 -0.94
C ASP A 179 13.54 -11.04 -2.34
N GLY A 180 12.65 -10.58 -3.23
CA GLY A 180 12.51 -11.08 -4.60
C GLY A 180 11.75 -12.40 -4.74
N GLU A 181 11.32 -13.00 -3.63
CA GLU A 181 10.59 -14.28 -3.59
C GLU A 181 9.11 -14.06 -3.27
N ILE A 182 8.25 -14.92 -3.84
CA ILE A 182 6.81 -14.88 -3.54
C ILE A 182 6.62 -15.23 -2.05
N ASN A 183 6.05 -14.29 -1.31
CA ASN A 183 5.79 -14.41 0.13
C ASN A 183 4.45 -13.74 0.44
N ILE A 184 3.38 -14.53 0.43
CA ILE A 184 2.00 -14.03 0.58
C ILE A 184 1.57 -14.17 2.04
N THR A 185 1.56 -13.06 2.78
CA THR A 185 1.35 -13.00 4.24
C THR A 185 -0.11 -12.80 4.65
N VAL A 186 -1.02 -13.53 3.98
CA VAL A 186 -2.48 -13.42 4.22
C VAL A 186 -2.84 -13.74 5.66
N ASP A 187 -2.23 -14.78 6.23
CA ASP A 187 -2.58 -15.25 7.57
C ASP A 187 -1.99 -14.36 8.65
N GLU A 188 -0.72 -14.00 8.50
CA GLU A 188 0.01 -13.14 9.44
C GLU A 188 -0.63 -11.74 9.55
N GLU A 189 -1.11 -11.21 8.42
CA GLU A 189 -1.81 -9.92 8.35
C GLU A 189 -3.35 -10.02 8.51
N VAL A 190 -3.81 -11.22 8.86
CA VAL A 190 -5.19 -11.54 9.28
C VAL A 190 -6.21 -11.22 8.19
N PHE A 191 -5.89 -11.48 6.93
CA PHE A 191 -6.82 -11.33 5.79
C PHE A 191 -7.73 -12.54 5.58
N PHE A 192 -7.52 -13.66 6.28
CA PHE A 192 -8.45 -14.78 6.24
C PHE A 192 -9.88 -14.35 6.63
N ASN A 193 -10.87 -15.00 6.00
CA ASN A 193 -12.30 -14.68 6.13
C ASN A 193 -12.71 -13.26 5.68
N SER A 194 -11.84 -12.55 4.95
CA SER A 194 -12.17 -11.26 4.30
C SER A 194 -12.13 -11.35 2.77
N GLU A 195 -12.04 -12.57 2.25
CA GLU A 195 -11.97 -12.82 0.82
C GLU A 195 -13.26 -12.36 0.12
N ILE A 196 -13.08 -11.62 -0.96
CA ILE A 196 -14.17 -11.33 -1.88
C ILE A 196 -14.23 -12.54 -2.84
N PRO A 197 -15.39 -13.22 -2.94
CA PRO A 197 -15.50 -14.42 -3.76
C PRO A 197 -15.40 -14.10 -5.24
N ASN A 198 -14.71 -14.97 -5.99
CA ASN A 198 -14.39 -14.85 -7.43
C ASN A 198 -13.17 -13.95 -7.73
N ILE A 199 -12.94 -13.72 -9.03
CA ILE A 199 -11.82 -12.90 -9.52
C ILE A 199 -12.20 -11.43 -9.44
N HIS A 200 -11.33 -10.60 -8.85
CA HIS A 200 -11.54 -9.16 -8.68
C HIS A 200 -10.38 -8.35 -9.26
N PRO A 201 -10.64 -7.10 -9.69
CA PRO A 201 -9.58 -6.12 -9.94
C PRO A 201 -8.72 -5.93 -8.67
N ARG A 202 -7.41 -5.78 -8.85
CA ARG A 202 -6.45 -5.56 -7.78
C ARG A 202 -5.50 -4.42 -8.18
N THR A 203 -5.08 -3.67 -7.18
CA THR A 203 -3.98 -2.70 -7.25
C THR A 203 -2.92 -3.17 -6.26
N ALA A 204 -1.66 -3.08 -6.65
CA ALA A 204 -0.52 -3.36 -5.80
C ALA A 204 0.55 -2.30 -6.09
N ALA A 205 1.42 -2.06 -5.11
CA ALA A 205 2.56 -1.18 -5.25
C ALA A 205 3.78 -1.85 -4.61
N GLY A 206 4.96 -1.58 -5.13
CA GLY A 206 6.21 -2.12 -4.63
C GLY A 206 7.42 -1.44 -5.22
N TYR A 207 8.59 -2.01 -4.99
CA TYR A 207 9.81 -1.49 -5.58
C TYR A 207 10.73 -2.62 -6.02
N THR A 208 11.57 -2.30 -6.99
CA THR A 208 12.59 -3.20 -7.56
C THR A 208 13.87 -3.16 -6.73
N SER A 209 14.76 -4.13 -6.93
CA SER A 209 16.05 -4.17 -6.22
C SER A 209 16.95 -2.95 -6.49
N ASP A 210 16.76 -2.25 -7.63
CA ASP A 210 17.44 -0.98 -7.94
C ASP A 210 16.64 0.25 -7.50
N GLY A 211 15.56 0.07 -6.73
CA GLY A 211 14.83 1.16 -6.09
C GLY A 211 13.79 1.86 -6.97
N ARG A 212 13.50 1.36 -8.17
CA ARG A 212 12.38 1.90 -8.97
C ARG A 212 11.05 1.50 -8.35
N PHE A 213 10.13 2.45 -8.29
CA PHE A 213 8.78 2.25 -7.79
C PHE A 213 7.89 1.64 -8.86
N ILE A 214 7.05 0.68 -8.44
CA ILE A 214 6.13 -0.12 -9.27
C ILE A 214 4.71 0.06 -8.76
#